data_AF-A0A350PAU3-F1
#
_entry.id   AF-A0A350PAU3-F1
#
_cell.length_a   1.000
_cell.length_b   1.000
_cell.length_c   1.000
_cell.angle_alpha   90.00
_cell.angle_beta   90.00
_cell.angle_gamma   90.00
#
_symmetry.space_group_name_H-M   'P 1'
#
loop_
_entity.id
_entity.type
_entity.pdbx_description
1 polymer ?
#
loop_
_entity_poly.entity_id
_entity_poly.type
_entity_poly.pdbx_seq_one_letter_code
_entity_poly.pdbx_strand_id
1 'polypeptide(L)'
;MLRFKDMYVVEYRPGEDELTNYRASRRHHIGEETVDEKLSMSTRLAKSRSAKRNKAKLKMGRAKAARKFANLQTIKKRARRSAYKAVYKKLSKGATDMSAGRKSEIEKRMSKPMMVNKVKKIQRRIIKDVKKREKDRKRSRG
;
A
#
# COMPACT_ATOMS: atom_id res chain seq x y z
N MET A 1 -15.02 -41.94 1.79
CA MET A 1 -14.15 -42.72 0.88
C MET A 1 -14.51 -42.32 -0.54
N LEU A 2 -13.54 -41.86 -1.34
CA LEU A 2 -13.77 -41.53 -2.75
C LEU A 2 -14.04 -42.84 -3.53
N ARG A 3 -15.10 -42.86 -4.34
CA ARG A 3 -15.52 -44.04 -5.13
C ARG A 3 -14.91 -43.92 -6.53
N PHE A 4 -14.66 -45.05 -7.21
CA PHE A 4 -14.06 -45.09 -8.56
C PHE A 4 -14.79 -44.19 -9.58
N LYS A 5 -16.10 -44.02 -9.41
CA LYS A 5 -16.96 -43.12 -10.19
C LYS A 5 -16.75 -41.62 -9.93
N ASP A 6 -15.99 -41.25 -8.90
CA ASP A 6 -15.57 -39.87 -8.65
C ASP A 6 -14.17 -39.59 -9.27
N MET A 7 -13.57 -40.57 -9.97
CA MET A 7 -12.22 -40.52 -10.54
C MET A 7 -12.22 -40.35 -12.08
N TYR A 8 -13.26 -39.73 -12.64
CA TYR A 8 -13.27 -39.39 -14.06
C TYR A 8 -12.29 -38.26 -14.35
N VAL A 9 -11.46 -38.42 -15.40
CA VAL A 9 -10.62 -37.36 -15.93
C VAL A 9 -11.55 -36.30 -16.51
N VAL A 10 -11.69 -35.16 -15.83
CA VAL A 10 -12.47 -34.03 -16.34
C VAL A 10 -11.73 -33.43 -17.53
N GLU A 11 -12.27 -33.61 -18.73
CA GLU A 11 -11.80 -32.93 -19.94
C GLU A 11 -12.26 -31.47 -19.91
N TYR A 12 -11.33 -30.54 -19.79
CA TYR A 12 -11.63 -29.11 -19.73
C TYR A 12 -11.94 -28.50 -21.11
N ARG A 13 -11.53 -29.18 -22.19
CA ARG A 13 -11.79 -28.85 -23.60
C ARG A 13 -12.11 -30.14 -24.36
N PRO A 14 -13.39 -30.54 -24.43
CA PRO A 14 -13.80 -31.74 -25.15
C PRO A 14 -13.43 -31.66 -26.64
N GLY A 15 -12.82 -32.71 -27.19
CA GLY A 15 -12.43 -32.81 -28.61
C GLY A 15 -11.04 -32.27 -28.98
N GLU A 16 -10.27 -31.80 -28.01
CA GLU A 16 -8.88 -31.37 -28.18
C GLU A 16 -7.89 -32.44 -27.70
N ASP A 17 -6.63 -32.36 -28.17
CA ASP A 17 -5.55 -33.28 -27.80
C ASP A 17 -5.32 -33.35 -26.26
N GLU A 18 -4.89 -34.52 -25.77
CA GLU A 18 -4.70 -34.83 -24.34
C GLU A 18 -3.74 -33.84 -23.68
N LEU A 19 -2.69 -33.43 -24.39
CA LEU A 19 -1.71 -32.46 -23.88
C LEU A 19 -2.34 -31.08 -23.63
N THR A 20 -3.30 -30.68 -24.48
CA THR A 20 -4.04 -29.42 -24.36
C THR A 20 -4.98 -29.46 -23.16
N ASN A 21 -5.68 -30.59 -22.97
CA ASN A 21 -6.54 -30.82 -21.82
C ASN A 21 -5.76 -30.87 -20.50
N TYR A 22 -4.59 -31.52 -20.49
CA TYR A 22 -3.69 -31.56 -19.34
C TYR A 22 -3.17 -30.17 -18.96
N ARG A 23 -2.78 -29.35 -19.95
CA ARG A 23 -2.38 -27.95 -19.71
C ARG A 23 -3.54 -27.12 -19.15
N ALA A 24 -4.76 -27.29 -19.67
CA ALA A 24 -5.94 -26.58 -19.20
C ALA A 24 -6.31 -26.97 -17.75
N SER A 25 -6.33 -28.27 -17.44
CA SER A 25 -6.51 -28.80 -16.08
C SER A 25 -5.49 -28.21 -15.11
N ARG A 26 -4.21 -28.21 -15.51
CA ARG A 26 -3.12 -27.65 -14.70
C ARG A 26 -3.32 -26.15 -14.42
N ARG A 27 -3.78 -25.34 -15.39
CA ARG A 27 -4.05 -23.91 -15.18
C ARG A 27 -5.17 -23.67 -14.16
N HIS A 28 -6.24 -24.47 -14.23
CA HIS A 28 -7.35 -24.39 -13.27
C HIS A 28 -6.94 -24.84 -11.86
N HIS A 29 -6.14 -25.91 -11.72
CA HIS A 29 -5.69 -26.41 -10.42
C HIS A 29 -4.62 -25.54 -9.75
N ILE A 30 -3.74 -24.90 -10.52
CA ILE A 30 -2.68 -24.03 -9.98
C ILE A 30 -3.25 -22.67 -9.51
N GLY A 31 -4.54 -22.40 -9.73
CA GLY A 31 -5.11 -21.11 -9.39
C GLY A 31 -4.38 -19.99 -10.14
N GLU A 32 -4.09 -20.22 -11.43
CA GLU A 32 -3.65 -19.15 -12.34
C GLU A 32 -4.87 -18.26 -12.65
N GLU A 33 -5.48 -17.72 -11.58
CA GLU A 33 -6.20 -16.47 -11.61
C GLU A 33 -5.26 -15.53 -12.34
N THR A 34 -5.66 -15.12 -13.54
CA THR A 34 -4.91 -14.20 -14.38
C THR A 34 -4.75 -12.93 -13.57
N VAL A 35 -3.67 -12.86 -12.79
CA VAL A 35 -3.29 -11.66 -12.06
C VAL A 35 -3.21 -10.62 -13.17
N ASP A 36 -4.07 -9.61 -13.12
CA ASP A 36 -4.11 -8.52 -14.09
C ASP A 36 -2.86 -7.66 -13.89
N GLU A 37 -1.71 -8.27 -14.23
CA GLU A 37 -0.41 -7.67 -14.13
C GLU A 37 -0.37 -6.61 -15.22
N LYS A 38 -0.62 -5.37 -14.80
CA LYS A 38 -0.53 -4.16 -15.65
C LYS A 38 0.76 -4.06 -16.48
N LEU A 39 1.79 -4.83 -16.15
CA LEU A 39 3.05 -4.93 -16.90
C LEU A 39 3.47 -6.41 -17.05
N SER A 40 3.64 -6.84 -18.30
CA SER A 40 4.16 -8.16 -18.64
C SER A 40 5.54 -8.46 -18.04
N MET A 41 5.92 -9.73 -17.94
CA MET A 41 7.22 -10.13 -17.42
C MET A 41 8.40 -9.55 -18.23
N SER A 42 8.26 -9.46 -19.55
CA SER A 42 9.29 -8.89 -20.44
C SER A 42 9.52 -7.39 -20.17
N THR A 43 8.45 -6.61 -20.01
CA THR A 43 8.52 -5.17 -19.71
C THR A 43 9.09 -4.90 -18.31
N ARG A 44 8.82 -5.80 -17.34
CA ARG A 44 9.42 -5.76 -16.00
C ARG A 44 10.94 -5.94 -16.04
N LEU A 45 11.42 -6.94 -16.79
CA LEU A 45 12.86 -7.18 -16.98
C LEU A 45 13.53 -6.00 -17.69
N ALA A 46 12.90 -5.45 -18.73
CA ALA A 46 13.39 -4.26 -19.43
C ALA A 46 13.51 -3.05 -18.49
N LYS A 47 12.50 -2.80 -17.63
CA LYS A 47 12.51 -1.72 -16.64
C LYS A 47 13.57 -1.92 -15.55
N SER A 48 13.81 -3.16 -15.14
CA SER A 48 14.90 -3.49 -14.20
C SER A 48 16.27 -3.18 -14.82
N ARG A 49 16.50 -3.62 -16.07
CA ARG A 49 17.74 -3.32 -16.81
C ARG A 49 17.95 -1.81 -16.98
N SER A 50 16.91 -1.05 -17.34
CA SER A 50 17.01 0.40 -17.50
C SER A 50 17.25 1.12 -16.17
N ALA A 51 16.63 0.68 -15.07
CA ALA A 51 16.88 1.22 -13.74
C ALA A 51 18.32 0.95 -13.26
N LYS A 52 18.89 -0.22 -13.56
CA LYS A 52 20.30 -0.55 -13.28
C LYS A 52 21.24 0.37 -14.05
N ARG A 53 21.03 0.54 -15.36
CA ARG A 53 21.83 1.45 -16.20
C ARG A 53 21.74 2.91 -15.72
N ASN A 54 20.54 3.36 -15.35
CA ASN A 54 20.29 4.73 -14.90
C ASN A 54 20.48 4.93 -13.38
N LYS A 55 21.11 4.00 -12.64
CA LYS A 55 21.23 4.05 -11.18
C LYS A 55 21.83 5.37 -10.69
N ALA A 56 22.85 5.89 -11.36
CA ALA A 56 23.48 7.16 -11.00
C ALA A 56 22.52 8.35 -11.18
N LYS A 57 21.82 8.42 -12.32
CA LYS A 57 20.81 9.46 -12.60
C LYS A 57 19.66 9.40 -11.58
N LEU A 58 19.19 8.19 -11.25
CA LEU A 58 18.18 7.99 -10.21
C LEU A 58 18.67 8.41 -8.83
N LYS A 59 19.93 8.11 -8.46
CA LYS A 59 20.54 8.57 -7.21
C LYS A 59 20.58 10.10 -7.15
N MET A 60 21.03 10.75 -8.22
CA MET A 60 21.05 12.20 -8.32
C MET A 60 19.64 12.80 -8.25
N GLY A 61 18.68 12.23 -8.97
CA GLY A 61 17.27 12.65 -8.93
C GLY A 61 16.67 12.52 -7.54
N ARG A 62 16.94 11.41 -6.83
CA ARG A 62 16.54 11.19 -5.43
C ARG A 62 17.18 12.24 -4.51
N ALA A 63 18.47 12.54 -4.67
CA ALA A 63 19.15 13.57 -3.88
C ALA A 63 18.55 14.97 -4.12
N LYS A 64 18.31 15.35 -5.38
CA LYS A 64 17.65 16.62 -5.74
C LYS A 64 16.24 16.71 -5.16
N ALA A 65 15.43 15.65 -5.31
CA ALA A 65 14.08 15.60 -4.74
C ALA A 65 14.09 15.65 -3.21
N ALA A 66 15.06 14.99 -2.57
CA ALA A 66 15.25 15.04 -1.13
C ALA A 66 15.69 16.42 -0.63
N ARG A 67 16.23 17.31 -1.47
CA ARG A 67 16.51 18.71 -1.08
C ARG A 67 15.28 19.61 -1.15
N LYS A 68 14.33 19.32 -2.05
CA LYS A 68 13.12 20.15 -2.22
C LYS A 68 12.26 20.16 -0.95
N PHE A 69 11.72 21.34 -0.63
CA PHE A 69 10.71 21.48 0.41
C PHE A 69 9.38 20.86 0.00
N ALA A 70 8.61 20.47 1.00
CA ALA A 70 7.30 19.87 0.82
C ALA A 70 6.28 20.94 0.37
N ASN A 71 5.47 20.62 -0.65
CA ASN A 71 4.39 21.51 -1.09
C ASN A 71 3.27 21.62 -0.02
N LEU A 72 2.39 22.61 -0.15
CA LEU A 72 1.33 22.84 0.83
C LEU A 72 0.39 21.63 1.01
N GLN A 73 0.09 20.91 -0.08
CA GLN A 73 -0.77 19.72 -0.03
C GLN A 73 -0.15 18.60 0.80
N THR A 74 1.15 18.35 0.64
CA THR A 74 1.89 17.36 1.44
C THR A 74 1.98 17.78 2.90
N ILE A 75 2.17 19.07 3.19
CA ILE A 75 2.12 19.60 4.56
C ILE A 75 0.73 19.39 5.17
N LYS A 76 -0.35 19.69 4.45
CA LYS A 76 -1.73 19.44 4.89
C LYS A 76 -1.95 17.96 5.20
N LYS A 77 -1.48 17.05 4.34
CA LYS A 77 -1.58 15.59 4.55
C LYS A 77 -0.81 15.15 5.81
N ARG A 78 0.43 15.65 6.01
CA ARG A 78 1.24 15.34 7.22
C ARG A 78 0.61 15.89 8.49
N ALA A 79 0.09 17.12 8.45
CA ALA A 79 -0.65 17.72 9.55
C ALA A 79 -1.89 16.89 9.90
N ARG A 80 -2.67 16.45 8.91
CA ARG A 80 -3.83 15.56 9.14
C ARG A 80 -3.41 14.26 9.82
N ARG A 81 -2.35 13.60 9.34
CA ARG A 81 -1.82 12.36 9.94
C ARG A 81 -1.35 12.58 11.38
N SER A 82 -0.65 13.70 11.64
CA SER A 82 -0.19 14.06 12.99
C SER A 82 -1.35 14.33 13.94
N ALA A 83 -2.38 15.05 13.47
CA ALA A 83 -3.60 15.32 14.24
C ALA A 83 -4.38 14.02 14.53
N TYR A 84 -4.52 13.14 13.53
CA TYR A 84 -5.15 11.83 13.69
C TYR A 84 -4.44 11.00 14.74
N LYS A 85 -3.11 10.85 14.64
CA LYS A 85 -2.30 10.12 15.62
C LYS A 85 -2.44 10.67 17.04
N ALA A 86 -2.47 11.99 17.19
CA ALA A 86 -2.62 12.62 18.51
C ALA A 86 -3.99 12.30 19.15
N VAL A 87 -5.07 12.32 18.36
CA VAL A 87 -6.40 11.95 18.84
C VAL A 87 -6.50 10.44 19.10
N TYR A 88 -5.96 9.63 18.19
CA TYR A 88 -5.90 8.18 18.35
C TYR A 88 -5.16 7.77 19.64
N LYS A 89 -4.00 8.38 19.92
CA LYS A 89 -3.23 8.14 21.15
C LYS A 89 -4.04 8.46 22.41
N LYS A 90 -4.88 9.49 22.38
CA LYS A 90 -5.79 9.82 23.49
C LYS A 90 -6.88 8.76 23.67
N LEU A 91 -7.44 8.23 22.58
CA LEU A 91 -8.46 7.19 22.65
C LEU A 91 -7.91 5.83 23.05
N SER A 92 -6.69 5.51 22.63
CA SER A 92 -5.99 4.28 23.03
C SER A 92 -5.38 4.37 24.43
N LYS A 93 -5.49 5.53 25.11
CA LYS A 93 -4.84 5.82 26.41
C LYS A 93 -3.33 5.50 26.40
N GLY A 94 -2.68 5.62 25.24
CA GLY A 94 -1.27 5.28 25.08
C GLY A 94 -0.94 3.79 24.94
N ALA A 95 -1.94 2.90 24.95
CA ALA A 95 -1.72 1.48 24.69
C ALA A 95 -1.24 1.25 23.25
N THR A 96 -0.18 0.46 23.11
CA THR A 96 0.42 0.06 21.84
C THR A 96 -0.07 -1.31 21.38
N ASP A 97 -0.14 -2.27 22.31
CA ASP A 97 -0.72 -3.59 22.08
C ASP A 97 -2.19 -3.59 22.44
N MET A 98 -3.02 -3.58 21.40
CA MET A 98 -4.46 -3.74 21.52
C MET A 98 -4.92 -4.85 20.58
N SER A 99 -5.97 -5.58 20.99
CA SER A 99 -6.64 -6.56 20.13
C SER A 99 -7.18 -5.89 18.85
N ALA A 100 -7.32 -6.68 17.78
CA ALA A 100 -7.87 -6.20 16.51
C ALA A 100 -9.27 -5.58 16.69
N GLY A 101 -10.10 -6.17 17.56
CA GLY A 101 -11.42 -5.64 17.89
C GLY A 101 -11.36 -4.25 18.52
N ARG A 102 -10.45 -4.03 19.47
CA ARG A 102 -10.27 -2.71 20.10
C ARG A 102 -9.74 -1.67 19.11
N LYS A 103 -8.84 -2.06 18.20
CA LYS A 103 -8.36 -1.17 17.12
C LYS A 103 -9.52 -0.74 16.21
N SER A 104 -10.36 -1.69 15.78
CA SER A 104 -11.55 -1.42 14.96
C SER A 104 -12.54 -0.50 15.68
N GLU A 105 -12.77 -0.69 16.98
CA GLU A 105 -13.67 0.16 17.74
C GLU A 105 -13.17 1.62 17.82
N ILE A 106 -11.86 1.82 18.05
CA ILE A 106 -11.27 3.15 18.04
C ILE A 106 -11.39 3.79 16.65
N GLU A 107 -11.19 3.02 15.58
CA GLU A 107 -11.37 3.51 14.21
C GLU A 107 -12.81 3.92 13.91
N LYS A 108 -13.80 3.13 14.36
CA LYS A 108 -15.23 3.49 14.29
C LYS A 108 -15.53 4.78 15.07
N ARG A 109 -14.89 5.00 16.23
CA ARG A 109 -15.04 6.26 16.98
C ARG A 109 -14.38 7.43 16.24
N MET A 110 -13.24 7.19 15.57
CA MET A 110 -12.51 8.19 14.81
C MET A 110 -13.20 8.60 13.50
N SER A 111 -13.98 7.71 12.89
CA SER A 111 -14.75 7.99 11.68
C SER A 111 -15.98 8.86 11.94
N LYS A 112 -16.46 8.94 13.19
CA LYS A 112 -17.59 9.80 13.57
C LYS A 112 -17.35 11.26 13.14
N PRO A 113 -18.36 11.96 12.58
CA PRO A 113 -18.21 13.34 12.07
C PRO A 113 -17.62 14.31 13.09
N MET A 114 -17.98 14.18 14.38
CA MET A 114 -17.44 15.00 15.47
C MET A 114 -15.92 14.86 15.58
N MET A 115 -15.39 13.63 15.50
CA MET A 115 -13.96 13.36 15.61
C MET A 115 -13.20 13.80 14.37
N VAL A 116 -13.79 13.59 13.18
CA VAL A 116 -13.24 14.12 11.92
C VAL A 116 -13.13 15.65 11.97
N ASN A 117 -14.14 16.35 12.49
CA ASN A 117 -14.13 17.80 12.64
C ASN A 117 -13.10 18.27 13.68
N LYS A 118 -12.94 17.53 14.79
CA LYS A 118 -11.89 17.78 15.78
C LYS A 118 -10.49 17.63 15.16
N VAL A 119 -10.26 16.58 14.37
CA VAL A 119 -9.01 16.38 13.64
C VAL A 119 -8.76 17.52 12.65
N LYS A 120 -9.78 18.00 11.92
CA LYS A 120 -9.67 19.16 11.02
C LYS A 120 -9.28 20.44 11.78
N LYS A 121 -9.88 20.72 12.94
CA LYS A 121 -9.54 21.88 13.79
C LYS A 121 -8.08 21.81 14.26
N ILE A 122 -7.65 20.65 14.77
CA ILE A 122 -6.25 20.45 15.20
C ILE A 122 -5.30 20.58 14.02
N GLN A 123 -5.64 19.98 12.87
CA GLN A 123 -4.86 20.06 11.63
C GLN A 123 -4.56 21.51 11.27
N ARG A 124 -5.58 22.40 11.24
CA ARG A 124 -5.38 23.82 10.91
C ARG A 124 -4.37 24.49 11.83
N ARG A 125 -4.43 24.21 13.14
CA ARG A 125 -3.51 24.77 14.15
C ARG A 125 -2.07 24.30 13.95
N ILE A 126 -1.85 23.00 13.75
CA ILE A 126 -0.50 22.41 13.71
C ILE A 126 0.21 22.54 12.34
N ILE A 127 -0.44 23.11 11.32
CA ILE A 127 0.20 23.31 10.00
C ILE A 127 1.49 24.13 10.13
N LYS A 128 1.50 25.16 10.98
CA LYS A 128 2.69 25.99 11.23
C LYS A 128 3.82 25.17 11.85
N ASP A 129 3.51 24.35 12.85
CA ASP A 129 4.50 23.48 13.52
C ASP A 129 5.06 22.40 12.59
N VAL A 130 4.22 21.83 11.71
CA VAL A 130 4.65 20.85 10.71
C VAL A 130 5.57 21.51 9.68
N LYS A 131 5.31 22.76 9.27
CA LYS A 131 6.21 23.54 8.41
C LYS A 131 7.55 23.78 9.10
N LYS A 132 7.53 24.20 10.37
CA LYS A 132 8.74 24.43 11.17
C LYS A 132 9.56 23.13 11.27
N ARG A 133 8.94 22.02 11.66
CA ARG A 133 9.59 20.70 11.71
C ARG A 133 10.19 20.25 10.38
N GLU A 134 9.53 20.51 9.25
CA GLU A 134 10.12 20.23 7.94
C GLU A 134 11.34 21.12 7.66
N LYS A 135 11.29 22.40 8.03
CA LYS A 135 12.43 23.31 7.90
C LYS A 135 13.61 22.84 8.76
N ASP A 136 13.35 22.48 10.01
CA ASP A 136 14.36 22.03 10.97
C ASP A 136 14.98 20.71 10.51
N ARG A 137 14.17 19.74 10.06
CA ARG A 137 14.64 18.47 9.47
C ARG A 137 15.51 18.65 8.23
N LYS A 138 15.29 19.72 7.46
CA LYS A 138 16.13 20.03 6.30
C LYS A 138 17.42 20.73 6.72
N ARG A 139 17.33 21.67 7.67
CA ARG A 139 18.49 22.38 8.23
C ARG A 139 19.44 21.44 8.97
N SER A 140 18.93 20.47 9.71
CA SER A 140 19.75 19.49 10.43
C SER A 140 20.42 18.43 9.54
N ARG A 141 20.08 18.40 8.25
CA ARG A 141 20.61 17.44 7.26
C ARG A 141 21.48 18.12 6.20
N GLY A 142 21.51 19.44 6.19
CA GLY A 142 22.47 20.24 5.43
C GLY A 142 23.66 20.51 6.32
#